data_AF-A0A3N5TL67-F1
#
_entry.id   AF-A0A3N5TL67-F1
#
_cell.length_a   1.000
_cell.length_b   1.000
_cell.length_c   1.000
_cell.angle_alpha   90.00
_cell.angle_beta   90.00
_cell.angle_gamma   90.00
#
_symmetry.space_group_name_H-M   'P 1'
#
loop_
_entity.id
_entity.type
_entity.pdbx_description
1 polymer ?
#
loop_
_entity_poly.entity_id
_entity_poly.type
_entity_poly.pdbx_seq_one_letter_code
_entity_poly.pdbx_strand_id
1 'polypeptide(L)'
;VMINTVGSIQGMSEVVGKEDLENRIHRGIGMTGAGGLVAAALGVAGLVSHSTSPGVVLVSRVASRYVLTMSGAIMIACAVVPKMWAVLAVIPSSVIAAVLFVALASQLMAGISVMMSGRGKVERREFFCVGLPLMVGTVVSILPKPFFQFFPNAIASLVSNGLVMGILFSLFSEHLLFRPRKTGQ
;
A
#
# COMPACT_ATOMS: atom_id res chain seq x y z
N VAL A 1 -0.39 -1.14 -6.18
CA VAL A 1 -0.32 0.35 -6.23
C VAL A 1 -1.70 0.97 -6.08
N MET A 2 -2.67 0.73 -6.98
CA MET A 2 -4.00 1.36 -6.91
C MET A 2 -4.72 1.17 -5.57
N ILE A 3 -4.77 -0.06 -5.04
CA ILE A 3 -5.40 -0.37 -3.74
C ILE A 3 -4.76 0.46 -2.61
N ASN A 4 -3.42 0.58 -2.61
CA ASN A 4 -2.71 1.40 -1.64
C ASN A 4 -3.08 2.89 -1.80
N THR A 5 -3.07 3.42 -3.01
CA THR A 5 -3.45 4.82 -3.27
C THR A 5 -4.86 5.12 -2.78
N VAL A 6 -5.83 4.24 -3.06
CA VAL A 6 -7.21 4.38 -2.56
C VAL A 6 -7.24 4.37 -1.04
N GLY A 7 -6.59 3.39 -0.40
CA GLY A 7 -6.53 3.29 1.06
C GLY A 7 -5.86 4.50 1.72
N SER A 8 -4.77 5.03 1.15
CA SER A 8 -4.09 6.22 1.66
C SER A 8 -4.97 7.47 1.53
N ILE A 9 -5.69 7.64 0.40
CA ILE A 9 -6.59 8.78 0.18
C ILE A 9 -7.78 8.72 1.13
N GLN A 10 -8.38 7.54 1.31
CA GLN A 10 -9.46 7.33 2.29
C GLN A 10 -8.99 7.63 3.71
N GLY A 11 -7.82 7.12 4.11
CA GLY A 11 -7.24 7.42 5.43
C GLY A 11 -6.95 8.91 5.63
N MET A 12 -6.50 9.61 4.59
CA MET A 12 -6.31 11.06 4.62
C MET A 12 -7.63 11.83 4.71
N SER A 13 -8.69 11.31 4.10
CA SER A 13 -10.02 11.93 4.12
C SER A 13 -10.68 11.93 5.50
N GLU A 14 -10.31 10.99 6.38
CA GLU A 14 -10.74 11.02 7.79
C GLU A 14 -10.13 12.20 8.55
N VAL A 15 -8.98 12.70 8.11
CA VAL A 15 -8.26 13.81 8.77
C VAL A 15 -8.59 15.17 8.15
N VAL A 16 -8.72 15.24 6.82
CA VAL A 16 -8.90 16.51 6.06
C VAL A 16 -10.36 16.74 5.65
N GLY A 17 -11.25 15.76 5.88
CA GLY A 17 -12.64 15.79 5.45
C GLY A 17 -12.88 15.00 4.16
N LYS A 18 -14.13 14.54 4.01
CA LYS A 18 -14.59 13.61 2.96
C LYS A 18 -15.16 14.29 1.71
N GLU A 19 -15.04 15.61 1.62
CA GLU A 19 -15.53 16.38 0.48
C GLU A 19 -14.87 15.92 -0.83
N ASP A 20 -15.69 15.60 -1.83
CA ASP A 20 -15.26 15.25 -3.19
C ASP A 20 -14.30 14.04 -3.25
N LEU A 21 -14.46 13.08 -2.32
CA LEU A 21 -13.57 11.94 -2.16
C LEU A 21 -13.41 11.10 -3.44
N GLU A 22 -14.49 10.88 -4.19
CA GLU A 22 -14.48 10.08 -5.42
C GLU A 22 -13.59 10.72 -6.49
N ASN A 23 -13.74 12.02 -6.74
CA ASN A 23 -12.88 12.75 -7.67
C ASN A 23 -11.43 12.82 -7.19
N ARG A 24 -11.20 12.93 -5.87
CA ARG A 24 -9.84 12.87 -5.30
C ARG A 24 -9.19 11.51 -5.54
N ILE A 25 -9.95 10.41 -5.42
CA ILE A 25 -9.47 9.06 -5.72
C ILE A 25 -9.13 8.94 -7.21
N HIS A 26 -10.03 9.33 -8.12
CA HIS A 26 -9.76 9.28 -9.56
C HIS A 26 -8.53 10.09 -9.97
N ARG A 27 -8.43 11.35 -9.50
CA ARG A 27 -7.27 12.21 -9.77
C ARG A 27 -5.99 11.65 -9.14
N GLY A 28 -6.06 11.11 -7.93
CA GLY A 28 -4.94 10.51 -7.22
C GLY A 28 -4.40 9.26 -7.91
N ILE A 29 -5.28 8.40 -8.43
CA ILE A 29 -4.90 7.25 -9.26
C ILE A 29 -4.21 7.74 -10.55
N GLY A 30 -4.79 8.73 -11.23
CA GLY A 30 -4.20 9.32 -12.43
C GLY A 30 -2.80 9.90 -12.19
N MET A 31 -2.62 10.65 -11.10
CA MET A 31 -1.31 11.19 -10.71
C MET A 31 -0.30 10.10 -10.34
N THR A 32 -0.74 9.04 -9.66
CA THR A 32 0.12 7.90 -9.31
C THR A 32 0.58 7.16 -10.56
N GLY A 33 -0.31 6.98 -11.54
CA GLY A 33 0.01 6.38 -12.84
C GLY A 33 1.00 7.23 -13.65
N ALA A 34 0.74 8.53 -13.77
CA ALA A 34 1.64 9.46 -14.45
C ALA A 34 3.02 9.50 -13.77
N GLY A 35 3.06 9.58 -12.44
CA GLY A 35 4.30 9.50 -11.67
C GLY A 35 5.04 8.17 -11.85
N GLY A 36 4.31 7.07 -11.97
CA GLY A 36 4.87 5.75 -12.28
C GLY A 36 5.51 5.70 -13.68
N LEU A 37 4.91 6.32 -14.69
CA LEU A 37 5.50 6.42 -16.03
C LEU A 37 6.79 7.24 -16.01
N VAL A 38 6.81 8.36 -15.28
CA VAL A 38 8.02 9.18 -15.10
C VAL A 38 9.10 8.40 -14.37
N ALA A 39 8.75 7.66 -13.30
CA ALA A 39 9.70 6.82 -12.58
C ALA A 39 10.27 5.71 -13.49
N ALA A 40 9.43 5.07 -14.30
CA ALA A 40 9.87 4.06 -15.26
C ALA A 40 10.82 4.65 -16.32
N ALA A 41 10.54 5.85 -16.84
CA ALA A 41 11.43 6.54 -17.77
C ALA A 41 12.79 6.89 -17.15
N LEU A 42 12.83 7.14 -15.84
CA LEU A 42 14.04 7.39 -15.07
C LEU A 42 14.73 6.11 -14.55
N GLY A 43 14.18 4.92 -14.85
CA GLY A 43 14.72 3.64 -14.38
C GLY A 43 14.53 3.36 -12.88
N VAL A 44 13.59 4.05 -12.23
CA VAL A 44 13.30 3.93 -10.80
C VAL A 44 12.05 3.07 -10.59
N ALA A 45 12.00 2.34 -9.47
CA ALA A 45 10.80 1.61 -9.06
C ALA A 45 9.59 2.56 -8.93
N GLY A 46 8.41 2.09 -9.33
CA GLY A 46 7.19 2.90 -9.40
C GLY A 46 6.83 3.58 -8.07
N LEU A 47 6.23 4.77 -8.17
CA LEU A 47 5.85 5.59 -7.00
C LEU A 47 4.58 5.04 -6.34
N VAL A 48 4.52 5.14 -5.00
CA VAL A 48 3.40 4.68 -4.19
C VAL A 48 3.09 5.71 -3.11
N SER A 49 1.80 5.91 -2.79
CA SER A 49 1.37 6.83 -1.74
C SER A 49 1.80 6.35 -0.35
N HIS A 50 2.36 7.26 0.47
CA HIS A 50 2.76 6.94 1.83
C HIS A 50 1.55 6.92 2.78
N SER A 51 1.18 5.73 3.25
CA SER A 51 0.03 5.54 4.16
C SER A 51 0.24 6.08 5.58
N THR A 52 1.44 6.55 5.93
CA THR A 52 1.74 7.19 7.22
C THR A 52 1.49 8.71 7.22
N SER A 53 1.25 9.31 6.06
CA SER A 53 1.02 10.76 5.92
C SER A 53 -0.12 11.31 6.78
N PRO A 54 -1.27 10.62 6.97
CA PRO A 54 -2.33 11.11 7.87
C PRO A 54 -1.85 11.28 9.32
N GLY A 55 -0.97 10.39 9.82
CA GLY A 55 -0.43 10.47 11.17
C GLY A 55 0.44 11.71 11.38
N VAL A 56 1.26 12.08 10.39
CA VAL A 56 2.07 13.30 10.44
C VAL A 56 1.19 14.56 10.47
N VAL A 57 0.11 14.57 9.69
CA VAL A 57 -0.85 15.68 9.68
C VAL A 57 -1.64 15.77 10.99
N LEU A 58 -2.02 14.64 11.60
CA LEU A 58 -2.68 14.64 12.90
C LEU A 58 -1.81 15.23 14.02
N VAL A 59 -0.51 14.91 14.03
CA VAL A 59 0.44 15.43 15.02
C VAL A 59 0.78 16.89 14.76
N SER A 60 1.08 17.25 13.51
CA SER A 60 1.46 18.62 13.14
C SER A 60 0.28 19.59 13.08
N ARG A 61 -0.95 19.07 12.93
CA ARG A 61 -2.17 19.83 12.64
C ARG A 61 -2.09 20.68 11.36
N VAL A 62 -1.19 20.35 10.44
CA VAL A 62 -1.00 21.09 9.19
C VAL A 62 -1.27 20.18 7.99
N ALA A 63 -2.40 20.39 7.31
CA ALA A 63 -2.81 19.66 6.10
C ALA A 63 -2.53 20.46 4.80
N SER A 64 -1.59 21.39 4.82
CA SER A 64 -1.35 22.32 3.71
C SER A 64 -0.63 21.68 2.53
N ARG A 65 -1.18 21.85 1.30
CA ARG A 65 -0.53 21.41 0.05
C ARG A 65 0.84 22.06 -0.19
N TYR A 66 1.06 23.27 0.33
CA TYR A 66 2.33 23.98 0.17
C TYR A 66 3.46 23.29 0.92
N VAL A 67 3.18 22.74 2.10
CA VAL A 67 4.15 21.97 2.88
C VAL A 67 4.55 20.73 2.10
N LEU A 68 3.58 20.01 1.52
CA LEU A 68 3.85 18.84 0.69
C LEU A 68 4.73 19.16 -0.53
N THR A 69 4.41 20.23 -1.28
CA THR A 69 5.22 20.66 -2.43
C THR A 69 6.64 21.04 -2.01
N MET A 70 6.79 21.77 -0.89
CA MET A 70 8.09 22.19 -0.37
C MET A 70 8.92 20.99 0.07
N SER A 71 8.32 20.00 0.76
CA SER A 71 8.98 18.75 1.12
C SER A 71 9.48 17.98 -0.10
N GLY A 72 8.68 17.94 -1.18
CA GLY A 72 9.10 17.34 -2.46
C GLY A 72 10.29 18.07 -3.08
N ALA A 73 10.26 19.41 -3.11
CA ALA A 73 11.35 20.23 -3.63
C ALA A 73 12.66 20.04 -2.82
N ILE A 74 12.55 19.97 -1.49
CA ILE A 74 13.70 19.67 -0.61
C ILE A 74 14.26 18.27 -0.90
N MET A 75 13.40 17.26 -1.08
CA MET A 75 13.85 15.91 -1.43
C MET A 75 14.59 15.87 -2.77
N ILE A 76 14.11 16.59 -3.78
CA ILE A 76 14.80 16.73 -5.07
C ILE A 76 16.16 17.41 -4.88
N ALA A 77 16.22 18.50 -4.10
CA ALA A 77 17.48 19.18 -3.82
C ALA A 77 18.47 18.26 -3.09
N CYS A 78 18.02 17.51 -2.07
CA CYS A 78 18.84 16.56 -1.34
C CYS A 78 19.36 15.41 -2.23
N ALA A 79 18.57 14.96 -3.21
CA ALA A 79 18.98 13.91 -4.13
C ALA A 79 20.22 14.30 -4.97
N VAL A 80 20.40 15.60 -5.26
CA VAL A 80 21.54 16.11 -6.05
C VAL A 80 22.79 16.34 -5.18
N VAL A 81 22.67 16.38 -3.85
CA VAL A 81 23.80 16.67 -2.95
C VAL A 81 24.55 15.37 -2.59
N PRO A 82 25.79 15.15 -3.08
CA PRO A 82 26.51 13.88 -2.87
C PRO A 82 26.85 13.61 -1.40
N LYS A 83 27.04 14.68 -0.60
CA LYS A 83 27.31 14.56 0.84
C LYS A 83 26.15 13.90 1.60
N MET A 84 24.91 14.07 1.14
CA MET A 84 23.75 13.42 1.77
C MET A 84 23.80 11.91 1.56
N TRP A 85 24.21 11.46 0.38
CA TRP A 85 24.39 10.03 0.08
C TRP A 85 25.46 9.38 0.95
N ALA A 86 26.56 10.09 1.22
CA ALA A 86 27.61 9.61 2.10
C ALA A 86 27.11 9.36 3.53
N VAL A 87 26.27 10.26 4.07
CA VAL A 87 25.67 10.08 5.40
C VAL A 87 24.72 8.88 5.40
N LEU A 88 23.88 8.73 4.37
CA LEU A 88 22.95 7.60 4.26
C LEU A 88 23.69 6.25 4.16
N ALA A 89 24.84 6.21 3.50
CA ALA A 89 25.65 4.99 3.36
C ALA A 89 26.31 4.52 4.66
N VAL A 90 26.49 5.41 5.64
CA VAL A 90 27.05 5.08 6.97
C VAL A 90 25.99 4.44 7.89
N ILE A 91 24.70 4.56 7.57
CA ILE A 91 23.63 4.02 8.42
C ILE A 91 23.73 2.48 8.44
N PRO A 92 23.84 1.86 9.63
CA PRO A 92 23.88 0.41 9.74
C PRO A 92 22.61 -0.25 9.19
N SER A 93 22.78 -1.41 8.55
CA SER A 93 21.67 -2.21 8.03
C SER A 93 20.65 -2.60 9.10
N SER A 94 21.08 -2.79 10.35
CA SER A 94 20.20 -3.06 11.48
C SER A 94 19.23 -1.93 11.79
N VAL A 95 19.66 -0.67 11.64
CA VAL A 95 18.81 0.51 11.84
C VAL A 95 17.78 0.62 10.72
N ILE A 96 18.22 0.40 9.47
CA ILE A 96 17.32 0.39 8.31
C ILE A 96 16.25 -0.69 8.48
N ALA A 97 16.65 -1.89 8.92
CA ALA A 97 15.71 -2.98 9.18
C ALA A 97 14.69 -2.61 10.29
N ALA A 98 15.13 -1.98 11.38
CA ALA A 98 14.23 -1.54 12.46
C ALA A 98 13.22 -0.49 11.98
N VAL A 99 13.66 0.50 11.22
CA VAL A 99 12.78 1.55 10.66
C VAL A 99 11.77 0.94 9.68
N LEU A 100 12.23 0.04 8.80
CA LEU A 100 11.35 -0.69 7.88
C LEU A 100 10.34 -1.56 8.62
N PHE A 101 10.73 -2.22 9.71
CA PHE A 101 9.83 -3.04 10.52
C PHE A 101 8.71 -2.19 11.13
N VAL A 102 9.02 -1.02 11.69
CA VAL A 102 8.02 -0.08 12.21
C VAL A 102 7.09 0.41 11.08
N ALA A 103 7.64 0.71 9.91
CA ALA A 103 6.84 1.10 8.75
C ALA A 103 5.86 0.00 8.33
N LEU A 104 6.32 -1.26 8.24
CA LEU A 104 5.47 -2.41 7.92
C LEU A 104 4.39 -2.64 8.99
N ALA A 105 4.72 -2.51 10.28
CA ALA A 105 3.75 -2.61 11.37
C ALA A 105 2.66 -1.52 11.26
N SER A 106 3.05 -0.29 10.93
CA SER A 106 2.10 0.81 10.73
C SER A 106 1.16 0.57 9.53
N GLN A 107 1.69 -0.01 8.44
CA GLN A 107 0.89 -0.37 7.26
C GLN A 107 -0.09 -1.51 7.56
N LEU A 108 0.34 -2.51 8.33
CA LEU A 108 -0.53 -3.60 8.77
C LEU A 108 -1.69 -3.06 9.63
N MET A 109 -1.40 -2.17 10.58
CA MET A 109 -2.44 -1.55 11.40
C MET A 109 -3.37 -0.62 10.60
N ALA A 110 -2.86 0.10 9.60
CA ALA A 110 -3.68 0.90 8.69
C ALA A 110 -4.63 0.02 7.85
N GLY A 111 -4.19 -1.17 7.41
CA GLY A 111 -5.07 -2.13 6.75
C GLY A 111 -6.19 -2.62 7.66
N ILE A 112 -5.88 -2.93 8.92
CA ILE A 112 -6.86 -3.34 9.93
C ILE A 112 -7.85 -2.20 10.23
N SER A 113 -7.36 -0.96 10.40
CA SER A 113 -8.23 0.17 10.70
C SER A 113 -9.22 0.45 9.56
N VAL A 114 -8.79 0.36 8.30
CA VAL A 114 -9.68 0.46 7.13
C VAL A 114 -10.74 -0.64 7.14
N MET A 115 -10.36 -1.89 7.45
CA MET A 115 -11.30 -3.00 7.58
C MET A 115 -12.37 -2.73 8.67
N MET A 116 -11.96 -2.14 9.79
CA MET A 116 -12.86 -1.84 10.92
C MET A 116 -13.69 -0.57 10.72
N SER A 117 -13.27 0.35 9.85
CA SER A 117 -13.88 1.69 9.69
C SER A 117 -15.31 1.68 9.13
N GLY A 118 -15.80 0.54 8.62
CA GLY A 118 -17.14 0.42 8.03
C GLY A 118 -18.05 -0.67 8.62
N ARG A 119 -17.55 -1.49 9.57
CA ARG A 119 -18.32 -2.61 10.13
C ARG A 119 -18.04 -2.76 11.62
N GLY A 120 -19.09 -2.68 12.44
CA GLY A 120 -18.97 -2.75 13.90
C GLY A 120 -18.55 -4.11 14.47
N LYS A 121 -18.53 -5.18 13.65
CA LYS A 121 -18.15 -6.54 14.07
C LYS A 121 -17.43 -7.28 12.94
N VAL A 122 -16.43 -8.08 13.32
CA VAL A 122 -15.80 -9.07 12.44
C VAL A 122 -16.73 -10.28 12.36
N GLU A 123 -17.37 -10.48 11.21
CA GLU A 123 -18.27 -11.60 10.97
C GLU A 123 -17.56 -12.70 10.18
N ARG A 124 -18.27 -13.80 9.93
CA ARG A 124 -17.78 -14.94 9.14
C ARG A 124 -17.24 -14.50 7.78
N ARG A 125 -17.81 -13.48 7.15
CA ARG A 125 -17.36 -12.97 5.84
C ARG A 125 -15.93 -12.43 5.90
N GLU A 126 -15.59 -11.65 6.91
CA GLU A 126 -14.26 -11.05 7.08
C GLU A 126 -13.19 -12.11 7.32
N PHE A 127 -13.51 -13.18 8.05
CA PHE A 127 -12.62 -14.32 8.20
C PHE A 127 -12.23 -14.94 6.84
N PHE A 128 -13.21 -15.15 5.94
CA PHE A 128 -12.97 -15.77 4.63
C PHE A 128 -12.43 -14.79 3.56
N CYS A 129 -12.80 -13.50 3.63
CA CYS A 129 -12.43 -12.51 2.62
C CYS A 129 -11.16 -11.72 2.96
N VAL A 130 -10.72 -11.72 4.21
CA VAL A 130 -9.52 -11.00 4.68
C VAL A 130 -8.54 -11.94 5.36
N GLY A 131 -8.97 -12.65 6.41
CA GLY A 131 -8.08 -13.48 7.23
C GLY A 131 -7.45 -14.65 6.47
N LEU A 132 -8.26 -15.44 5.76
CA LEU A 132 -7.79 -16.59 5.00
C LEU A 132 -6.87 -16.20 3.82
N PRO A 133 -7.21 -15.20 2.98
CA PRO A 133 -6.31 -14.70 1.95
C PRO A 133 -4.99 -14.13 2.49
N LEU A 134 -5.03 -13.43 3.64
CA LEU A 134 -3.84 -12.92 4.31
C LEU A 134 -2.90 -14.07 4.69
N MET A 135 -3.44 -15.14 5.28
CA MET A 135 -2.66 -16.33 5.63
C MET A 135 -2.11 -17.05 4.40
N VAL A 136 -2.92 -17.24 3.35
CA VAL A 136 -2.48 -17.85 2.09
C VAL A 136 -1.33 -17.07 1.48
N GLY A 137 -1.45 -15.74 1.38
CA GLY A 137 -0.38 -14.90 0.86
C GLY A 137 0.91 -14.96 1.70
N THR A 138 0.77 -15.03 3.02
CA THR A 138 1.92 -15.13 3.93
C THR A 138 2.63 -16.47 3.78
N VAL A 139 1.88 -17.57 3.72
CA VAL A 139 2.43 -18.92 3.50
C VAL A 139 3.16 -19.01 2.16
N VAL A 140 2.57 -18.49 1.08
CA VAL A 140 3.21 -18.43 -0.24
C VAL A 140 4.53 -17.65 -0.21
N SER A 141 4.60 -16.57 0.58
CA SER A 141 5.82 -15.74 0.68
C SER A 141 6.99 -16.44 1.38
N ILE A 142 6.71 -17.43 2.24
CA ILE A 142 7.70 -18.16 3.03
C ILE A 142 8.09 -19.49 2.35
N LEU A 143 7.30 -19.93 1.36
CA LEU A 143 7.49 -21.21 0.69
C LEU A 143 8.85 -21.29 -0.05
N PRO A 144 9.56 -22.43 0.02
CA PRO A 144 10.80 -22.60 -0.72
C PRO A 144 10.62 -22.49 -2.24
N LYS A 145 11.55 -21.80 -2.91
CA LYS A 145 11.56 -21.62 -4.37
C LYS A 145 11.38 -22.92 -5.19
N PRO A 146 11.92 -24.09 -4.79
CA PRO A 146 11.70 -25.34 -5.52
C PRO A 146 10.22 -25.73 -5.71
N PHE A 147 9.34 -25.28 -4.81
CA PHE A 147 7.91 -25.57 -4.90
C PHE A 147 7.24 -24.96 -6.15
N PHE A 148 7.81 -23.87 -6.68
CA PHE A 148 7.25 -23.16 -7.84
C PHE A 148 7.83 -23.63 -9.18
N GLN A 149 8.79 -24.56 -9.18
CA GLN A 149 9.44 -25.06 -10.41
C GLN A 149 8.50 -25.90 -11.29
N PHE A 150 7.39 -26.39 -10.73
CA PHE A 150 6.36 -27.11 -11.47
C PHE A 150 5.48 -26.21 -12.34
N PHE A 151 5.60 -24.88 -12.20
CA PHE A 151 4.84 -23.91 -12.99
C PHE A 151 5.69 -23.33 -14.13
N PRO A 152 5.08 -23.02 -15.29
CA PRO A 152 5.75 -22.27 -16.37
C PRO A 152 6.31 -20.95 -15.84
N ASN A 153 7.48 -20.52 -16.33
CA ASN A 153 8.21 -19.34 -15.82
C ASN A 153 7.35 -18.07 -15.68
N ALA A 154 6.46 -17.81 -16.65
CA ALA A 154 5.55 -16.65 -16.61
C ALA A 154 4.56 -16.69 -15.43
N ILE A 155 4.10 -17.90 -15.05
CA ILE A 155 3.15 -18.12 -13.96
C ILE A 155 3.90 -18.22 -12.64
N ALA A 156 5.08 -18.86 -12.63
CA ALA A 156 5.89 -19.04 -11.43
C ALA A 156 6.19 -17.71 -10.72
N SER A 157 6.50 -16.63 -11.45
CA SER A 157 6.74 -15.31 -10.87
C SER A 157 5.51 -14.67 -10.20
N LEU A 158 4.31 -14.95 -10.71
CA LEU A 158 3.05 -14.49 -10.11
C LEU A 158 2.69 -15.33 -8.89
N VAL A 159 2.83 -16.66 -9.01
CA VAL A 159 2.47 -17.64 -7.98
C VAL A 159 3.43 -17.58 -6.79
N SER A 160 4.71 -17.29 -7.02
CA SER A 160 5.69 -17.10 -5.93
C SER A 160 5.51 -15.79 -5.17
N ASN A 161 4.67 -14.87 -5.67
CA ASN A 161 4.41 -13.60 -5.02
C ASN A 161 3.21 -13.71 -4.08
N GLY A 162 3.48 -13.78 -2.78
CA GLY A 162 2.43 -13.94 -1.78
C GLY A 162 1.44 -12.79 -1.70
N LEU A 163 1.84 -11.55 -2.04
CA LEU A 163 0.89 -10.43 -2.13
C LEU A 163 -0.10 -10.66 -3.27
N VAL A 164 0.37 -11.09 -4.44
CA VAL A 164 -0.49 -11.40 -5.59
C VAL A 164 -1.45 -12.53 -5.23
N MET A 165 -0.93 -13.59 -4.62
CA MET A 165 -1.74 -14.73 -4.20
C MET A 165 -2.79 -14.38 -3.14
N GLY A 166 -2.42 -13.57 -2.15
CA GLY A 166 -3.37 -13.07 -1.15
C GLY A 166 -4.50 -12.25 -1.78
N ILE A 167 -4.19 -11.37 -2.75
CA ILE A 167 -5.21 -10.58 -3.46
C ILE A 167 -6.12 -11.49 -4.30
N LEU A 168 -5.54 -12.41 -5.08
CA LEU A 168 -6.32 -13.35 -5.90
C LEU A 168 -7.26 -14.18 -5.04
N PHE A 169 -6.78 -14.69 -3.91
CA PHE A 169 -7.60 -15.47 -3.00
C PHE A 169 -8.69 -14.62 -2.32
N SER A 170 -8.40 -13.36 -1.99
CA SER A 170 -9.39 -12.42 -1.44
C SER A 170 -10.52 -12.16 -2.45
N LEU A 171 -10.17 -11.88 -3.71
CA LEU A 171 -11.15 -11.69 -4.79
C LEU A 171 -11.97 -12.96 -5.04
N PHE A 172 -11.32 -14.12 -5.02
CA PHE A 172 -11.98 -15.42 -5.16
C PHE A 172 -12.98 -15.68 -4.05
N SER A 173 -12.59 -15.52 -2.79
CA SER A 173 -13.47 -15.67 -1.63
C SER A 173 -14.65 -14.70 -1.70
N GLU A 174 -14.40 -13.44 -2.06
CA GLU A 174 -15.46 -12.43 -2.16
C GLU A 174 -16.47 -12.74 -3.26
N HIS A 175 -16.01 -13.11 -4.47
CA HIS A 175 -16.89 -13.29 -5.61
C HIS A 175 -17.59 -14.65 -5.65
N LEU A 176 -16.96 -15.71 -5.12
CA LEU A 176 -17.48 -17.07 -5.21
C LEU A 176 -18.26 -17.50 -3.96
N LEU A 177 -17.79 -17.16 -2.75
CA LEU A 177 -18.43 -17.57 -1.48
C LEU A 177 -19.42 -16.54 -0.95
N PHE A 178 -19.13 -15.24 -1.10
CA PHE A 178 -19.94 -14.15 -0.54
C PHE A 178 -20.41 -13.16 -1.61
N ARG A 179 -20.85 -13.70 -2.75
CA ARG A 179 -21.36 -12.92 -3.87
C ARG A 179 -22.35 -11.87 -3.33
N PRO A 180 -22.12 -10.56 -3.53
CA PRO A 180 -23.08 -9.56 -3.10
C PRO A 180 -24.40 -9.89 -3.79
N ARG A 181 -25.43 -10.19 -3.00
CA ARG A 181 -26.79 -10.37 -3.51
C ARG A 181 -27.10 -9.07 -4.25
N LYS A 182 -27.36 -9.13 -5.56
CA LYS A 182 -27.84 -7.96 -6.30
C LYS A 182 -29.04 -7.43 -5.52
N THR A 183 -28.90 -6.27 -4.87
CA THR A 183 -30.05 -5.52 -4.37
C THR A 183 -30.75 -4.98 -5.62
N GLY A 184 -31.60 -5.83 -6.20
CA GLY A 184 -32.63 -5.42 -7.11
C GLY A 184 -33.89 -5.25 -6.29
N GLN A 185 -34.36 -4.00 -6.27
CA GLN A 185 -35.50 -3.41 -5.54
C GLN A 185 -35.18 -2.91 -4.13
#